data_AF-A0A941DF47-F1
#
_entry.id   AF-A0A941DF47-F1
#
_cell.length_a   1.000
_cell.length_b   1.000
_cell.length_c   1.000
_cell.angle_alpha   90.00
_cell.angle_beta   90.00
_cell.angle_gamma   90.00
#
_symmetry.space_group_name_H-M   'P 1'
#
loop_
_entity.id
_entity.type
_entity.pdbx_description
1 polymer ?
#
loop_
_entity_poly.entity_id
_entity_poly.type
_entity_poly.pdbx_seq_one_letter_code
_entity_poly.pdbx_strand_id
1 'polypeptide(L)' 'MNQDVTSQVKDGDYCKVIGGTHKGKSGTVRDLNISKTGHLTITVVQDNGERFKTLAKNVIRIIFSGSEIC' A
#
# COMPACT_ATOMS: atom_id res chain seq x y z
N MET A 1 -14.78 -15.25 9.27
CA MET A 1 -14.63 -14.64 7.93
C MET A 1 -13.14 -14.62 7.59
N ASN A 2 -12.70 -15.43 6.63
CA ASN A 2 -11.32 -15.38 6.14
C ASN A 2 -11.22 -14.19 5.20
N GLN A 3 -10.63 -13.09 5.67
CA GLN A 3 -10.03 -12.16 4.73
C GLN A 3 -8.81 -12.90 4.17
N ASP A 4 -8.95 -13.42 2.95
CA ASP A 4 -7.78 -13.64 2.13
C ASP A 4 -7.19 -12.25 1.87
N VAL A 5 -6.34 -11.77 2.79
CA VAL A 5 -5.70 -10.44 2.71
C VAL A 5 -4.59 -10.50 1.66
N THR A 6 -4.89 -11.02 0.48
CA THR A 6 -4.12 -10.82 -0.74
C THR A 6 -4.57 -9.51 -1.40
N SER A 7 -4.66 -8.44 -0.60
CA SER A 7 -4.88 -7.09 -1.08
C SER A 7 -3.65 -6.66 -1.86
N GLN A 8 -3.51 -7.15 -3.09
CA GLN A 8 -2.54 -6.69 -4.07
C GLN A 8 -2.78 -5.20 -4.29
N VAL A 9 -2.07 -4.39 -3.52
CA VAL A 9 -1.93 -2.96 -3.75
C VAL A 9 -1.41 -2.77 -5.17
N LYS A 10 -2.15 -2.01 -5.97
CA LYS A 10 -1.76 -1.69 -7.34
C LYS A 10 -1.05 -0.33 -7.37
N ASP A 11 -0.29 -0.08 -8.43
CA ASP A 11 0.24 1.25 -8.68
C ASP A 11 -0.93 2.24 -8.83
N GLY A 12 -0.84 3.38 -8.14
CA GLY A 12 -1.88 4.40 -8.07
C GLY A 12 -2.89 4.20 -6.95
N ASP A 13 -2.89 3.07 -6.22
CA ASP A 13 -3.78 2.90 -5.07
C ASP A 13 -3.30 3.69 -3.85
N TYR A 14 -4.25 4.19 -3.06
CA TYR A 14 -3.94 4.73 -1.74
C TYR A 14 -3.75 3.57 -0.74
N CYS A 15 -2.69 3.64 0.06
CA CYS A 15 -2.39 2.61 1.05
C CYS A 15 -1.99 3.22 2.39
N LYS A 16 -2.12 2.42 3.44
CA LYS A 16 -1.65 2.74 4.79
C LYS A 16 -0.72 1.67 5.30
N VAL A 17 0.39 2.10 5.87
CA VAL A 17 1.40 1.25 6.45
C VAL A 17 0.95 0.80 7.84
N ILE A 18 0.76 -0.51 8.01
CA ILE A 18 0.30 -1.10 9.28
C ILE A 18 1.44 -1.68 10.11
N GLY A 19 2.63 -1.87 9.53
CA GLY A 19 3.78 -2.47 10.19
C GLY A 19 5.14 -2.00 9.64
N GLY A 20 6.21 -2.31 10.39
CA GLY A 20 7.57 -1.89 10.08
C GLY A 20 7.90 -0.47 10.54
N THR A 21 9.04 0.05 10.10
CA THR A 21 9.58 1.36 10.51
C THR A 21 8.66 2.54 10.17
N HIS A 22 7.90 2.42 9.09
CA HIS A 22 7.00 3.47 8.59
C HIS A 22 5.54 3.29 9.04
N LYS A 23 5.28 2.49 10.07
CA LYS A 23 3.93 2.24 10.60
C LYS A 23 3.20 3.55 10.91
N GLY A 24 1.94 3.64 10.49
CA GLY A 24 1.08 4.81 10.69
C GLY A 24 1.12 5.81 9.53
N LYS A 25 2.11 5.73 8.63
CA LYS A 25 2.16 6.54 7.42
C LYS A 25 1.14 6.05 6.38
N SER A 26 0.64 6.98 5.57
CA SER A 26 -0.22 6.71 4.41
C SER A 26 0.32 7.44 3.19
N GLY A 27 -0.08 6.95 2.01
CA GLY A 27 0.29 7.56 0.74
C GLY A 27 -0.15 6.72 -0.46
N THR A 28 0.23 7.20 -1.63
CA THR A 28 -0.08 6.57 -2.92
C THR A 28 1.03 5.59 -3.29
N VAL A 29 0.64 4.38 -3.66
CA VAL A 29 1.55 3.34 -4.14
C VAL A 29 2.06 3.72 -5.53
N ARG A 30 3.35 3.55 -5.73
CA ARG A 30 4.07 3.83 -6.97
C ARG A 30 5.19 2.81 -7.12
N ASP A 31 5.44 2.32 -8.32
CA ASP A 31 6.51 1.35 -8.59
C ASP A 31 6.37 0.04 -7.79
N LEU A 32 5.89 -1.01 -8.46
CA LEU A 32 5.76 -2.36 -7.92
C LEU A 32 6.91 -3.23 -8.44
N ASN A 33 7.81 -3.65 -7.54
CA ASN A 33 8.95 -4.49 -7.90
C ASN A 33 8.92 -5.80 -7.12
N ILE A 34 8.89 -6.92 -7.85
CA ILE A 34 9.08 -8.26 -7.30
C ILE A 34 10.58 -8.54 -7.26
N SER A 35 11.13 -8.78 -6.07
CA SER A 35 12.53 -9.16 -5.92
C SER A 35 12.79 -10.58 -6.45
N LYS A 36 14.06 -10.91 -6.68
CA LYS A 36 14.48 -12.29 -7.03
C LYS A 36 14.05 -13.34 -5.98
N THR A 37 13.79 -12.91 -4.74
CA THR A 37 13.31 -13.78 -3.64
C THR A 37 11.79 -13.89 -3.58
N GLY A 38 11.06 -13.30 -4.53
CA GLY A 38 9.59 -13.32 -4.57
C GLY A 38 8.91 -12.33 -3.63
N HIS A 39 9.65 -11.39 -3.02
CA HIS A 39 9.06 -10.39 -2.15
C HIS A 39 8.63 -9.17 -2.98
N LEU A 40 7.34 -8.83 -2.91
CA LEU A 40 6.81 -7.61 -3.51
C LEU A 40 7.18 -6.40 -2.65
N THR A 41 7.98 -5.52 -3.24
CA THR A 41 8.34 -4.21 -2.70
C THR A 41 7.60 -3.13 -3.48
N ILE A 42 7.19 -2.09 -2.77
CA ILE A 42 6.45 -0.96 -3.34
C ILE A 42 7.09 0.34 -2.88
N THR A 43 7.02 1.38 -3.70
CA THR A 43 7.32 2.74 -3.27
C THR A 43 6.03 3.43 -2.87
N VAL A 44 6.00 4.08 -1.71
CA VAL A 44 4.84 4.87 -1.28
C VAL A 44 5.23 6.33 -1.33
N VAL A 45 4.42 7.14 -2.01
CA VAL A 45 4.54 8.58 -2.09
C VAL A 45 3.51 9.21 -1.18
N GLN A 46 3.96 9.93 -0.18
CA GLN A 46 3.10 10.63 0.76
C GLN A 46 2.69 12.00 0.22
N ASP A 47 1.64 12.57 0.81
CA ASP A 47 1.13 13.90 0.44
C ASP A 47 2.14 15.02 0.76
N ASN A 48 3.06 14.79 1.70
CA ASN A 48 4.18 15.70 2.01
C ASN A 48 5.34 15.63 0.98
N GLY A 49 5.25 14.76 -0.03
CA GLY A 49 6.28 14.54 -1.04
C GLY A 49 7.36 13.52 -0.67
N GLU A 50 7.35 12.96 0.55
CA GLU A 50 8.27 11.90 0.94
C GLU A 50 7.97 10.60 0.17
N ARG A 51 9.04 9.92 -0.25
CA ARG A 51 8.96 8.62 -0.93
C ARG A 51 9.77 7.60 -0.15
N PHE A 52 9.18 6.46 0.16
CA PHE A 52 9.87 5.38 0.86
C PHE A 52 9.50 4.01 0.29
N LYS A 53 10.47 3.08 0.33
CA LYS A 53 10.25 1.69 -0.07
C LYS A 53 9.79 0.88 1.12
N THR A 54 8.76 0.07 0.92
CA THR A 54 8.26 -0.87 1.92
C THR A 54 7.82 -2.17 1.27
N LEU A 55 7.58 -3.18 2.09
CA LEU A 55 7.05 -4.45 1.61
C LEU A 55 5.53 -4.33 1.47
N ALA A 56 4.98 -4.84 0.38
CA ALA A 56 3.54 -4.84 0.13
C ALA A 56 2.75 -5.51 1.27
N LYS A 57 3.34 -6.55 1.89
CA LYS A 57 2.73 -7.28 3.02
C LYS A 57 2.49 -6.43 4.27
N ASN A 58 3.20 -5.30 4.41
CA ASN A 58 3.10 -4.41 5.57
C ASN A 58 2.18 -3.20 5.31
N VAL A 59 1.51 -3.16 4.16
CA VAL A 59 0.55 -2.12 3.80
C VAL A 59 -0.81 -2.71 3.54
N ILE A 60 -1.84 -1.91 3.76
CA ILE A 60 -3.21 -2.22 3.38
C ILE A 60 -3.70 -1.19 2.37
N ARG A 61 -4.39 -1.66 1.33
CA ARG A 61 -5.08 -0.79 0.38
C ARG A 61 -6.25 -0.12 1.11
N ILE A 62 -6.31 1.21 1.06
CA ILE A 62 -7.48 1.95 1.49
C ILE A 62 -8.32 2.21 0.24
N ILE A 63 -9.44 1.50 0.13
CA ILE A 63 -10.46 1.79 -0.87
C ILE A 63 -11.45 2.72 -0.20
N PHE A 64 -11.54 3.95 -0.67
CA PHE A 64 -12.69 4.79 -0.35
C PHE A 64 -13.86 4.28 -1.20
N SER A 65 -14.62 3.31 -0.70
CA SER A 65 -15.92 2.94 -1.28
C SER A 65 -16.92 4.04 -0.94
N GLY A 66 -16.70 5.23 -1.46
CA GLY A 66 -17.58 6.39 -1.35
C GLY A 66 -18.40 6.52 -2.61
N SER A 67 -19.35 5.60 -2.80
CA SER A 67 -20.47 5.78 -3.72
C SER A 67 -21.74 5.27 -3.04
N GLU A 68 -22.09 5.87 -1.92
CA GLU A 68 -23.51 6.06 -1.62
C GLU A 68 -23.91 7.35 -2.31
N ILE A 69 -24.47 7.13 -3.49
CA ILE A 69 -25.15 8.08 -4.34
C ILE A 69 -26.28 8.70 -3.52
N CYS A 70 -26.38 10.03 -3.48
CA CYS A 70 -27.65 10.78 -3.41
C CYS A 70 -27.40 12.25 -3.75
#